data_AF-A0A1G5GDJ7-F1
#
_entry.id   AF-A0A1G5GDJ7-F1
#
_cell.length_a   1.000
_cell.length_b   1.000
_cell.length_c   1.000
_cell.angle_alpha   90.00
_cell.angle_beta   90.00
_cell.angle_gamma   90.00
#
_symmetry.space_group_name_H-M   'P 1'
#
loop_
_entity.id
_entity.type
_entity.pdbx_description
1 polymer ?
#
loop_
_entity_poly.entity_id
_entity_poly.type
_entity_poly.pdbx_seq_one_letter_code
_entity_poly.pdbx_strand_id
1 'polypeptide(L)'
;LFIDIFSPWNSKDDIGFAFFAHDKRQVVLEFSKEEDAPLPRETFYAIQYPLTGRAAFQHYRDTGAVYYEKRLATHEETRRFLAEIGLENYEISNVDSMRRYYGWGETGGPNQYDVSLCLYLHYLQTGNSGAFLAAQNMDHHKMFGATRHSDDFDVYAEGLELFANVNTVNPSGQEQLSFNFKFFDRQHSHDISVPIGYFLTGDESLKAAWQDHGEYTLYDQGSGKGEVGSYYDGTTYIGYPRTFSRALRRAGAFGLYAGNEVWREKMCLMVGNFMGMRATPLDDHQDGWDLDRGFFYMGESAVCPEGVRCNKVFMVYDIFPNSFWCYAPEAFDDPLMYDDFRDYLLGMAYHCIMELVPLEHATYEMFLDTANGAAEKGEYPLSFLMALGYEMTGDDAFLIQYKSHYKAMLSAQSKERIYSPYSSKFIHDYYNRNVVAGYVAPVGNGRVDMGNSSAASVARQGSVYTLTWNAPMDGIQGYQLKVAPVPMVENLNFNQVTRTYQYDPGMYDNYWAALNVANEPAPKQKRGDVESVSVDVAQVISAYNGRYGLSEGDPAYRSYDPGTDYYFAVKYNKVVPADHEKVIPLLPCP
;
A
#
# COMPACT_ATOMS: atom_id res chain seq x y z
N LEU A 1 -30.86 39.09 -3.80
CA LEU A 1 -30.05 38.47 -2.73
C LEU A 1 -28.61 38.85 -3.00
N PHE A 2 -27.94 39.55 -2.09
CA PHE A 2 -26.49 39.74 -2.14
C PHE A 2 -25.88 38.77 -1.12
N ILE A 3 -24.96 37.91 -1.55
CA ILE A 3 -24.27 36.96 -0.67
C ILE A 3 -22.87 37.51 -0.46
N ASP A 4 -22.63 38.07 0.72
CA ASP A 4 -21.29 38.52 1.10
C ASP A 4 -20.44 37.31 1.49
N ILE A 5 -19.45 36.97 0.64
CA ILE A 5 -18.52 35.85 0.87
C ILE A 5 -17.62 36.11 2.09
N PHE A 6 -17.35 37.38 2.40
CA PHE A 6 -16.62 37.83 3.58
C PHE A 6 -17.52 38.69 4.45
N SER A 7 -17.48 38.48 5.76
CA SER A 7 -18.18 39.34 6.72
C SER A 7 -17.87 40.81 6.43
N PRO A 8 -18.89 41.67 6.26
CA PRO A 8 -18.67 43.11 6.08
C PRO A 8 -18.13 43.77 7.36
N TRP A 9 -18.12 43.05 8.47
CA TRP A 9 -17.69 43.51 9.79
C TRP A 9 -16.21 43.23 10.09
N ASN A 10 -15.52 42.46 9.24
CA ASN A 10 -14.11 42.14 9.41
C ASN A 10 -13.27 42.93 8.42
N SER A 11 -12.08 43.40 8.84
CA SER A 11 -11.09 43.96 7.93
C SER A 11 -10.70 42.93 6.88
N LYS A 12 -10.58 43.37 5.63
CA LYS A 12 -10.15 42.56 4.49
C LYS A 12 -8.70 42.84 4.07
N ASP A 13 -8.11 43.90 4.64
CA ASP A 13 -6.83 44.46 4.22
C ASP A 13 -5.64 43.53 4.51
N ASP A 14 -5.81 42.59 5.46
CA ASP A 14 -4.78 41.63 5.88
C ASP A 14 -5.06 40.18 5.40
N ILE A 15 -6.03 39.97 4.50
CA ILE A 15 -6.36 38.63 3.97
C ILE A 15 -5.57 38.38 2.69
N GLY A 16 -4.42 37.71 2.80
CA GLY A 16 -3.68 37.18 1.65
C GLY A 16 -4.14 35.78 1.25
N PHE A 17 -4.23 35.53 -0.05
CA PHE A 17 -4.47 34.21 -0.61
C PHE A 17 -3.18 33.69 -1.25
N ALA A 18 -2.88 32.41 -1.05
CA ALA A 18 -1.83 31.75 -1.80
C ALA A 18 -2.26 31.58 -3.26
N PHE A 19 -1.32 31.86 -4.17
CA PHE A 19 -1.54 31.66 -5.60
C PHE A 19 -1.72 30.15 -5.87
N PHE A 20 -2.68 29.78 -6.73
CA PHE A 20 -3.14 28.40 -6.98
C PHE A 20 -3.83 27.67 -5.81
N ALA A 21 -4.03 28.28 -4.64
CA ALA A 21 -4.77 27.66 -3.55
C ALA A 21 -6.24 28.11 -3.56
N HIS A 22 -7.15 27.18 -3.32
CA HIS A 22 -8.58 27.45 -3.20
C HIS A 22 -9.02 27.58 -1.74
N ASP A 23 -10.16 28.23 -1.52
CA ASP A 23 -10.89 28.21 -0.25
C ASP A 23 -12.33 27.78 -0.54
N LYS A 24 -12.69 26.58 -0.09
CA LYS A 24 -14.05 26.07 -0.25
C LYS A 24 -14.92 26.46 0.95
N ARG A 25 -16.05 27.09 0.66
CA ARG A 25 -17.07 27.42 1.66
C ARG A 25 -18.41 26.79 1.32
N GLN A 26 -18.97 26.06 2.28
CA GLN A 26 -20.35 25.56 2.17
C GLN A 26 -21.31 26.66 2.63
N VAL A 27 -22.23 27.03 1.74
CA VAL A 27 -23.28 28.02 2.00
C VAL A 27 -24.63 27.34 1.81
N VAL A 28 -25.53 27.53 2.76
CA VAL A 28 -26.91 27.03 2.69
C VAL A 28 -27.85 28.20 2.52
N LEU A 29 -28.72 28.11 1.51
CA LEU A 29 -29.79 29.08 1.27
C LEU A 29 -31.11 28.40 1.60
N GLU A 30 -31.75 28.86 2.68
CA GLU A 30 -33.06 28.37 3.10
C GLU A 30 -34.14 29.33 2.58
N PHE A 31 -35.16 28.78 1.92
CA PHE A 31 -36.33 29.52 1.47
C PHE A 31 -37.55 29.03 2.25
N SER A 32 -37.99 29.83 3.22
CA SER A 32 -39.14 29.56 4.06
C SER A 32 -40.19 30.67 3.92
N LYS A 33 -41.47 30.31 4.12
CA LYS A 33 -42.52 31.30 4.35
C LYS A 33 -42.36 31.83 5.76
N GLU A 34 -42.74 33.09 5.99
CA GLU A 34 -42.57 33.75 7.30
C GLU A 34 -43.23 32.95 8.43
N GLU A 35 -44.43 32.41 8.18
CA GLU A 35 -45.18 31.59 9.13
C GLU A 35 -44.56 30.20 9.42
N ASP A 36 -43.70 29.70 8.52
CA ASP A 36 -43.09 28.36 8.58
C ASP A 36 -41.57 28.43 8.81
N ALA A 37 -41.01 29.63 9.03
CA ALA A 37 -39.57 29.82 9.14
C ALA A 37 -39.04 29.16 10.42
N PRO A 38 -38.08 28.22 10.32
CA PRO A 38 -37.43 27.64 11.48
C PRO A 38 -36.74 28.74 12.30
N LEU A 39 -36.54 28.46 13.59
CA LEU A 39 -35.81 29.40 14.42
C LEU A 39 -34.37 29.54 13.88
N PRO A 40 -33.77 30.75 13.86
CA PRO A 40 -32.41 30.92 13.33
C PRO A 40 -31.36 29.98 13.92
N ARG A 41 -31.55 29.56 15.18
CA ARG A 41 -30.71 28.58 15.86
C ARG A 41 -30.84 27.17 15.27
N GLU A 42 -32.03 26.77 14.84
CA GLU A 42 -32.28 25.46 14.23
C GLU A 42 -31.64 25.38 12.85
N THR A 43 -31.81 26.43 12.01
CA THR A 43 -31.10 26.56 10.73
C THR A 43 -29.58 26.56 10.94
N PHE A 44 -29.07 27.28 11.93
CA PHE A 44 -27.64 27.28 12.26
C PHE A 44 -27.12 25.90 12.65
N TYR A 45 -27.84 25.14 13.48
CA TYR A 45 -27.43 23.77 13.83
C TYR A 45 -27.52 22.81 12.65
N ALA A 46 -28.54 22.94 11.80
CA ALA A 46 -28.66 22.13 10.59
C ALA A 46 -27.47 22.36 9.62
N ILE A 47 -26.94 23.59 9.58
CA ILE A 47 -25.74 23.93 8.80
C ILE A 47 -24.47 23.40 9.46
N GLN A 48 -24.35 23.46 10.78
CA GLN A 48 -23.16 23.01 11.49
C GLN A 48 -23.02 21.48 11.57
N TYR A 49 -24.15 20.77 11.58
CA TYR A 49 -24.21 19.32 11.76
C TYR A 49 -25.12 18.70 10.70
N PRO A 50 -24.68 18.65 9.43
CA PRO A 50 -25.47 18.02 8.38
C PRO A 50 -25.74 16.55 8.73
N LEU A 51 -26.97 16.10 8.47
CA LEU A 51 -27.32 14.69 8.61
C LEU A 51 -26.57 13.88 7.55
N THR A 52 -25.78 12.90 7.98
CA THR A 52 -25.06 11.99 7.10
C THR A 52 -25.63 10.59 7.17
N GLY A 53 -25.95 10.03 6.01
CA GLY A 53 -26.35 8.63 5.87
C GLY A 53 -25.11 7.74 5.73
N ARG A 54 -25.15 6.55 6.32
CA ARG A 54 -24.16 5.49 6.09
C ARG A 54 -24.83 4.13 5.98
N ALA A 55 -24.20 3.22 5.26
CA ALA A 55 -24.57 1.81 5.29
C ALA A 55 -24.08 1.14 6.59
N ALA A 56 -24.53 -0.09 6.83
CA ALA A 56 -23.96 -0.93 7.87
C ALA A 56 -22.49 -1.25 7.54
N PHE A 57 -21.63 -1.33 8.57
CA PHE A 57 -20.20 -1.61 8.38
C PHE A 57 -19.95 -2.87 7.53
N GLN A 58 -20.75 -3.91 7.76
CA GLN A 58 -20.68 -5.17 7.03
C GLN A 58 -20.77 -4.98 5.51
N HIS A 59 -21.59 -4.05 5.03
CA HIS A 59 -21.75 -3.80 3.61
C HIS A 59 -20.43 -3.29 3.00
N TYR A 60 -19.79 -2.30 3.62
CA TYR A 60 -18.50 -1.77 3.15
C TYR A 60 -17.40 -2.83 3.12
N ARG A 61 -17.39 -3.72 4.13
CA ARG A 61 -16.46 -4.83 4.20
C ARG A 61 -16.70 -5.84 3.09
N ASP A 62 -17.94 -6.29 2.91
CA ASP A 62 -18.26 -7.35 1.97
C ASP A 62 -18.03 -6.92 0.51
N THR A 63 -18.27 -5.63 0.21
CA THR A 63 -18.03 -5.07 -1.12
C THR A 63 -16.58 -4.66 -1.36
N GLY A 64 -15.72 -4.64 -0.34
CA GLY A 64 -14.36 -4.09 -0.47
C GLY A 64 -14.35 -2.58 -0.75
N ALA A 65 -15.27 -1.81 -0.16
CA ALA A 65 -15.43 -0.39 -0.48
C ALA A 65 -14.20 0.48 -0.14
N VAL A 66 -13.30 -0.01 0.72
CA VAL A 66 -12.06 0.67 1.11
C VAL A 66 -10.90 -0.03 0.42
N TYR A 67 -10.54 0.42 -0.78
CA TYR A 67 -9.41 -0.13 -1.56
C TYR A 67 -9.48 -1.67 -1.70
N TYR A 68 -10.68 -2.19 -1.97
CA TYR A 68 -10.97 -3.62 -2.12
C TYR A 68 -10.72 -4.52 -0.91
N GLU A 69 -10.40 -3.97 0.26
CA GLU A 69 -10.18 -4.79 1.43
C GLU A 69 -11.49 -5.33 2.02
N LYS A 70 -11.59 -6.66 2.06
CA LYS A 70 -12.73 -7.41 2.61
C LYS A 70 -12.47 -7.97 4.02
N ARG A 71 -11.24 -7.88 4.50
CA ARG A 71 -10.75 -8.37 5.79
C ARG A 71 -10.63 -7.24 6.81
N LEU A 72 -11.62 -6.35 6.88
CA LEU A 72 -11.62 -5.25 7.85
C LEU A 72 -12.21 -5.71 9.20
N ALA A 73 -11.53 -5.38 10.29
CA ALA A 73 -12.02 -5.61 11.65
C ALA A 73 -13.24 -4.74 11.94
N THR A 74 -14.21 -5.34 12.63
CA THR A 74 -15.31 -4.64 13.29
C THR A 74 -14.80 -3.81 14.46
N HIS A 75 -15.61 -2.87 14.92
CA HIS A 75 -15.27 -2.14 16.15
C HIS A 75 -15.13 -3.08 17.35
N GLU A 76 -16.01 -4.08 17.48
CA GLU A 76 -15.96 -5.05 18.57
C GLU A 76 -14.64 -5.83 18.59
N GLU A 77 -14.18 -6.31 17.43
CA GLU A 77 -12.87 -6.95 17.30
C GLU A 77 -11.75 -6.00 17.71
N THR A 78 -11.76 -4.76 17.25
CA THR A 78 -10.76 -3.74 17.65
C THR A 78 -10.75 -3.51 19.17
N ARG A 79 -11.92 -3.36 19.80
CA ARG A 79 -12.03 -3.18 21.26
C ARG A 79 -11.52 -4.40 22.02
N ARG A 80 -11.84 -5.60 21.56
CA ARG A 80 -11.37 -6.86 22.16
C ARG A 80 -9.85 -6.98 22.05
N PHE A 81 -9.29 -6.66 20.89
CA PHE A 81 -7.84 -6.73 20.67
C PHE A 81 -7.09 -5.75 21.56
N LEU A 82 -7.57 -4.51 21.66
CA LEU A 82 -7.01 -3.49 22.54
C LEU A 82 -7.03 -3.93 24.01
N ALA A 83 -8.13 -4.53 24.48
CA ALA A 83 -8.20 -5.06 25.84
C ALA A 83 -7.18 -6.19 26.06
N GLU A 84 -7.03 -7.12 25.11
CA GLU A 84 -6.07 -8.23 25.21
C GLU A 84 -4.60 -7.77 25.28
N ILE A 85 -4.26 -6.62 24.69
CA ILE A 85 -2.91 -6.03 24.78
C ILE A 85 -2.77 -4.98 25.89
N GLY A 86 -3.79 -4.83 26.75
CA GLY A 86 -3.76 -3.93 27.91
C GLY A 86 -3.93 -2.44 27.57
N LEU A 87 -4.67 -2.14 26.51
CA LEU A 87 -5.02 -0.80 26.02
C LEU A 87 -6.54 -0.59 25.96
N GLU A 88 -7.28 -1.16 26.92
CA GLU A 88 -8.75 -1.14 27.01
C GLU A 88 -9.42 0.24 26.99
N ASN A 89 -8.69 1.32 27.26
CA ASN A 89 -9.19 2.70 27.23
C ASN A 89 -8.64 3.52 26.03
N TYR A 90 -8.00 2.85 25.07
CA TYR A 90 -7.41 3.49 23.90
C TYR A 90 -8.49 3.75 22.86
N GLU A 91 -8.92 5.01 22.72
CA GLU A 91 -9.96 5.43 21.78
C GLU A 91 -9.73 6.86 21.28
N ILE A 92 -10.09 7.11 20.02
CA ILE A 92 -10.07 8.47 19.44
C ILE A 92 -11.16 9.31 20.13
N SER A 93 -10.81 10.53 20.52
CA SER A 93 -11.78 11.47 21.07
C SER A 93 -12.83 11.86 20.02
N ASN A 94 -14.08 12.00 20.44
CA ASN A 94 -15.10 12.60 19.59
C ASN A 94 -14.76 14.07 19.32
N VAL A 95 -14.94 14.53 18.08
CA VAL A 95 -14.76 15.93 17.68
C VAL A 95 -16.14 16.55 17.48
N ASP A 96 -16.52 17.47 18.36
CA ASP A 96 -17.84 18.11 18.39
C ASP A 96 -17.86 19.52 17.77
N SER A 97 -16.70 19.99 17.30
CA SER A 97 -16.50 21.35 16.79
C SER A 97 -15.86 21.34 15.41
N MET A 98 -16.45 22.10 14.48
CA MET A 98 -15.85 22.35 13.17
C MET A 98 -14.61 23.25 13.33
N ARG A 99 -13.42 22.68 13.15
CA ARG A 99 -12.16 23.42 13.21
C ARG A 99 -11.79 23.91 11.81
N ARG A 100 -11.90 25.21 11.56
CA ARG A 100 -11.48 25.84 10.28
C ARG A 100 -9.95 25.97 10.12
N TYR A 101 -9.19 25.16 10.86
CA TYR A 101 -7.75 25.19 10.85
C TYR A 101 -7.24 23.76 11.00
N TYR A 102 -6.40 23.35 10.06
CA TYR A 102 -5.59 22.15 10.19
C TYR A 102 -4.14 22.55 10.01
N GLY A 103 -3.33 22.26 11.03
CA GLY A 103 -1.89 22.46 10.97
C GLY A 103 -1.23 21.14 10.65
N TRP A 104 -0.53 21.07 9.51
CA TRP A 104 0.37 19.97 9.21
C TRP A 104 1.54 19.97 10.20
N GLY A 105 1.74 18.88 10.95
CA GLY A 105 2.92 18.70 11.79
C GLY A 105 4.08 18.19 10.93
N GLU A 106 5.17 18.94 10.86
CA GLU A 106 6.38 18.52 10.12
C GLU A 106 7.15 17.40 10.85
N THR A 107 6.84 17.16 12.12
CA THR A 107 7.55 16.17 12.96
C THR A 107 6.58 15.29 13.76
N GLY A 108 6.96 14.01 13.95
CA GLY A 108 6.25 13.05 14.82
C GLY A 108 5.30 12.08 14.11
N GLY A 109 4.82 11.06 14.83
CA GLY A 109 4.07 9.90 14.28
C GLY A 109 2.87 10.19 13.34
N PRO A 110 2.00 11.19 13.59
CA PRO A 110 0.81 11.43 12.76
C PRO A 110 1.10 11.77 11.29
N ASN A 111 2.30 12.21 10.92
CA ASN A 111 2.62 12.54 9.54
C ASN A 111 3.04 11.30 8.70
N GLN A 112 3.14 10.11 9.30
CA GLN A 112 3.65 8.89 8.66
C GLN A 112 2.56 8.05 7.96
N TYR A 113 1.27 8.38 8.10
CA TYR A 113 0.17 7.65 7.47
C TYR A 113 -1.03 8.58 7.25
N ASP A 114 -1.98 8.20 6.39
CA ASP A 114 -3.15 9.03 6.13
C ASP A 114 -4.14 9.00 7.30
N VAL A 115 -4.14 10.06 8.10
CA VAL A 115 -4.96 10.17 9.32
C VAL A 115 -6.45 10.28 8.98
N SER A 116 -6.81 10.97 7.90
CA SER A 116 -8.22 11.07 7.47
C SER A 116 -8.80 9.72 7.12
N LEU A 117 -8.00 8.85 6.46
CA LEU A 117 -8.44 7.50 6.11
C LEU A 117 -8.74 6.67 7.37
N CYS A 118 -7.94 6.84 8.43
CA CYS A 118 -8.18 6.18 9.70
C CYS A 118 -9.46 6.68 10.37
N LEU A 119 -9.71 7.98 10.32
CA LEU A 119 -10.91 8.60 10.86
C LEU A 119 -12.18 8.18 10.09
N TYR A 120 -12.12 8.08 8.76
CA TYR A 120 -13.21 7.50 7.99
C TYR A 120 -13.44 6.04 8.38
N LEU A 121 -12.41 5.20 8.48
CA LEU A 121 -12.60 3.80 8.86
C LEU A 121 -13.22 3.68 10.26
N HIS A 122 -12.80 4.53 11.21
CA HIS A 122 -13.44 4.61 12.52
C HIS A 122 -14.93 5.00 12.42
N TYR A 123 -15.29 5.98 11.59
CA TYR A 123 -16.69 6.34 11.31
C TYR A 123 -17.47 5.17 10.70
N LEU A 124 -16.90 4.44 9.74
CA LEU A 124 -17.56 3.30 9.12
C LEU A 124 -17.85 2.19 10.15
N GLN A 125 -16.88 1.93 11.04
CA GLN A 125 -17.00 0.90 12.09
C GLN A 125 -17.99 1.28 13.20
N THR A 126 -18.05 2.55 13.60
CA THR A 126 -18.77 2.98 14.82
C THR A 126 -20.00 3.85 14.57
N GLY A 127 -20.05 4.56 13.45
CA GLY A 127 -20.97 5.66 13.22
C GLY A 127 -20.60 6.96 13.95
N ASN A 128 -19.39 7.09 14.48
CA ASN A 128 -18.94 8.30 15.16
C ASN A 128 -18.82 9.48 14.18
N SER A 129 -19.85 10.35 14.17
CA SER A 129 -19.94 11.48 13.26
C SER A 129 -18.83 12.52 13.47
N GLY A 130 -18.25 12.65 14.66
CA GLY A 130 -17.13 13.55 14.88
C GLY A 130 -15.85 13.08 14.17
N ALA A 131 -15.64 11.77 14.06
CA ALA A 131 -14.53 11.23 13.26
C ALA A 131 -14.73 11.54 11.77
N PHE A 132 -15.96 11.38 11.25
CA PHE A 132 -16.31 11.77 9.88
C PHE A 132 -16.07 13.27 9.63
N LEU A 133 -16.59 14.15 10.49
CA LEU A 133 -16.42 15.60 10.34
C LEU A 133 -14.95 16.02 10.42
N ALA A 134 -14.16 15.38 11.28
CA ALA A 134 -12.72 15.60 11.35
C ALA A 134 -12.01 15.20 10.06
N ALA A 135 -12.30 14.01 9.52
CA ALA A 135 -11.74 13.51 8.27
C ALA A 135 -12.10 14.40 7.08
N GLN A 136 -13.39 14.74 6.94
CA GLN A 136 -13.89 15.59 5.87
C GLN A 136 -13.24 16.99 5.91
N ASN A 137 -13.15 17.59 7.09
CA ASN A 137 -12.51 18.90 7.25
C ASN A 137 -11.01 18.85 6.90
N MET A 138 -10.32 17.77 7.27
CA MET A 138 -8.93 17.55 6.89
C MET A 138 -8.78 17.42 5.38
N ASP A 139 -9.64 16.64 4.72
CA ASP A 139 -9.57 16.46 3.27
C ASP A 139 -9.93 17.74 2.51
N HIS A 140 -10.91 18.51 2.97
CA HIS A 140 -11.19 19.84 2.43
C HIS A 140 -9.96 20.74 2.53
N HIS A 141 -9.32 20.80 3.70
CA HIS A 141 -8.13 21.64 3.86
C HIS A 141 -6.99 21.19 2.93
N LYS A 142 -6.76 19.87 2.82
CA LYS A 142 -5.74 19.30 1.93
C LYS A 142 -6.02 19.62 0.45
N MET A 143 -7.26 19.41 0.03
CA MET A 143 -7.63 19.52 -1.38
C MET A 143 -7.77 20.95 -1.85
N PHE A 144 -8.21 21.88 -1.00
CA PHE A 144 -8.37 23.28 -1.41
C PHE A 144 -7.23 24.17 -0.93
N GLY A 145 -6.77 24.00 0.31
CA GLY A 145 -5.71 24.84 0.89
C GLY A 145 -4.28 24.32 0.68
N ALA A 146 -4.09 23.04 0.34
CA ALA A 146 -2.75 22.43 0.24
C ALA A 146 -2.40 21.89 -1.16
N THR A 147 -3.26 22.14 -2.15
CA THR A 147 -3.08 21.69 -3.54
C THR A 147 -2.93 22.91 -4.45
N ARG A 148 -2.09 22.78 -5.48
CA ARG A 148 -2.01 23.77 -6.56
C ARG A 148 -3.07 23.40 -7.60
N HIS A 149 -4.04 24.26 -7.77
CA HIS A 149 -5.12 24.10 -8.73
C HIS A 149 -4.79 24.73 -10.08
N SER A 150 -5.37 24.17 -11.13
CA SER A 150 -5.32 24.67 -12.49
C SER A 150 -6.72 24.78 -13.06
N ASP A 151 -7.45 25.78 -12.58
CA ASP A 151 -8.70 26.16 -13.20
C ASP A 151 -8.42 26.49 -14.68
N ASP A 152 -8.95 25.67 -15.58
CA ASP A 152 -8.91 25.80 -17.05
C ASP A 152 -7.68 25.25 -17.83
N PHE A 153 -6.75 24.52 -17.19
CA PHE A 153 -5.63 23.89 -17.92
C PHE A 153 -5.10 22.62 -17.22
N ASP A 154 -4.39 21.76 -17.95
CA ASP A 154 -3.76 20.55 -17.40
C ASP A 154 -2.33 20.86 -16.93
N VAL A 155 -2.06 20.94 -15.62
CA VAL A 155 -0.71 21.31 -15.11
C VAL A 155 0.37 20.41 -15.68
N TYR A 156 0.07 19.11 -15.84
CA TYR A 156 1.03 18.15 -16.32
C TYR A 156 1.33 18.34 -17.81
N ALA A 157 0.31 18.52 -18.64
CA ALA A 157 0.48 18.69 -20.08
C ALA A 157 1.09 20.06 -20.43
N GLU A 158 0.56 21.11 -19.79
CA GLU A 158 0.72 22.50 -20.17
C GLU A 158 1.78 23.25 -19.36
N GLY A 159 2.05 22.82 -18.13
CA GLY A 159 3.08 23.39 -17.25
C GLY A 159 2.77 24.79 -16.73
N LEU A 160 3.60 25.26 -15.78
CA LEU A 160 3.41 26.57 -15.15
C LEU A 160 3.84 27.75 -16.03
N GLU A 161 4.56 27.49 -17.13
CA GLU A 161 5.07 28.51 -18.06
C GLU A 161 3.99 29.13 -18.97
N LEU A 162 2.80 28.52 -19.05
CA LEU A 162 1.68 29.03 -19.87
C LEU A 162 1.22 30.43 -19.42
N PHE A 163 1.60 30.85 -18.22
CA PHE A 163 1.44 32.22 -17.75
C PHE A 163 2.80 32.94 -17.70
N ALA A 164 3.13 33.68 -18.74
CA ALA A 164 4.36 34.50 -18.84
C ALA A 164 4.53 35.56 -17.72
N ASN A 165 3.49 35.80 -16.92
CA ASN A 165 3.47 36.73 -15.78
C ASN A 165 3.33 36.03 -14.42
N VAL A 166 3.35 34.70 -14.36
CA VAL A 166 3.31 33.97 -13.10
C VAL A 166 4.73 33.88 -12.57
N ASN A 167 4.93 34.53 -11.42
CA ASN A 167 6.11 34.32 -10.62
C ASN A 167 6.03 32.88 -10.10
N THR A 168 6.69 31.94 -10.77
CA THR A 168 6.81 30.53 -10.37
C THR A 168 7.58 30.37 -9.05
N VAL A 169 8.23 31.45 -8.61
CA VAL A 169 8.86 31.58 -7.31
C VAL A 169 7.80 31.96 -6.29
N ASN A 170 7.54 31.04 -5.35
CA ASN A 170 6.82 31.33 -4.12
C ASN A 170 7.42 32.58 -3.45
N PRO A 171 6.67 33.68 -3.30
CA PRO A 171 7.18 34.90 -2.68
C PRO A 171 7.76 34.59 -1.29
N SER A 172 8.95 35.08 -1.00
CA SER A 172 9.56 34.90 0.33
C SER A 172 8.59 35.40 1.42
N GLY A 173 8.20 34.52 2.34
CA GLY A 173 7.24 34.84 3.40
C GLY A 173 5.76 34.67 3.04
N GLN A 174 5.39 34.07 1.89
CA GLN A 174 3.99 33.77 1.57
C GLN A 174 3.29 32.97 2.67
N GLU A 175 4.03 32.10 3.37
CA GLU A 175 3.57 31.33 4.54
C GLU A 175 3.09 32.20 5.72
N GLN A 176 3.64 33.40 5.86
CA GLN A 176 3.31 34.36 6.91
C GLN A 176 2.19 35.31 6.47
N LEU A 177 1.96 35.42 5.16
CA LEU A 177 1.10 36.42 4.53
C LEU A 177 -0.22 35.85 4.02
N SER A 178 -0.34 34.53 3.83
CA SER A 178 -1.55 33.91 3.28
C SER A 178 -2.15 32.84 4.19
N PHE A 179 -3.48 32.91 4.38
CA PHE A 179 -4.16 32.06 5.35
C PHE A 179 -4.38 30.62 4.87
N ASN A 180 -4.33 30.39 3.55
CA ASN A 180 -4.50 29.09 2.90
C ASN A 180 -3.18 28.55 2.34
N PHE A 181 -2.04 28.88 2.96
CA PHE A 181 -0.73 28.37 2.55
C PHE A 181 -0.25 27.24 3.46
N LYS A 182 -0.34 25.99 2.99
CA LYS A 182 0.46 24.83 3.42
C LYS A 182 0.42 23.74 2.35
N PHE A 183 1.14 23.92 1.23
CA PHE A 183 1.17 22.91 0.17
C PHE A 183 1.69 21.56 0.68
N PHE A 184 1.18 20.46 0.11
CA PHE A 184 1.73 19.14 0.37
C PHE A 184 3.23 19.10 0.11
N ASP A 185 4.00 18.69 1.10
CA ASP A 185 5.37 18.26 0.85
C ASP A 185 5.37 16.84 0.24
N ARG A 186 6.44 16.53 -0.49
CA ARG A 186 6.56 15.29 -1.25
C ARG A 186 6.61 14.03 -0.35
N GLN A 187 7.06 14.18 0.89
CA GLN A 187 7.32 13.09 1.83
C GLN A 187 6.11 12.71 2.69
N HIS A 188 5.22 13.66 2.97
CA HIS A 188 4.13 13.46 3.94
C HIS A 188 2.73 13.53 3.34
N SER A 189 2.52 13.48 2.02
CA SER A 189 1.16 13.47 1.45
C SER A 189 0.16 12.48 2.11
N HIS A 190 -1.06 12.95 2.44
CA HIS A 190 -2.21 12.16 2.99
C HIS A 190 -3.42 12.31 2.07
N ASP A 191 -3.27 11.82 0.85
CA ASP A 191 -4.12 12.07 -0.31
C ASP A 191 -4.98 10.87 -0.74
N ILE A 192 -4.82 9.71 -0.08
CA ILE A 192 -5.57 8.49 -0.41
C ILE A 192 -6.88 8.34 0.40
N SER A 193 -7.10 9.24 1.35
CA SER A 193 -8.40 9.41 2.01
C SER A 193 -9.44 10.07 1.12
N VAL A 194 -9.02 10.91 0.18
CA VAL A 194 -9.90 11.79 -0.60
C VAL A 194 -10.92 11.02 -1.45
N PRO A 195 -10.57 9.94 -2.16
CA PRO A 195 -11.56 9.14 -2.88
C PRO A 195 -12.65 8.58 -1.95
N ILE A 196 -12.27 8.13 -0.76
CA ILE A 196 -13.22 7.62 0.24
C ILE A 196 -14.13 8.76 0.73
N GLY A 197 -13.56 9.94 1.00
CA GLY A 197 -14.33 11.14 1.33
C GLY A 197 -15.34 11.51 0.23
N TYR A 198 -14.93 11.45 -1.04
CA TYR A 198 -15.80 11.66 -2.19
C TYR A 198 -16.95 10.64 -2.22
N PHE A 199 -16.68 9.33 -2.11
CA PHE A 199 -17.75 8.31 -2.15
C PHE A 199 -18.73 8.41 -0.98
N LEU A 200 -18.30 8.93 0.18
CA LEU A 200 -19.18 9.15 1.32
C LEU A 200 -20.04 10.42 1.19
N THR A 201 -19.64 11.39 0.37
CA THR A 201 -20.26 12.72 0.33
C THR A 201 -20.90 13.07 -1.01
N GLY A 202 -20.46 12.47 -2.11
CA GLY A 202 -20.78 12.89 -3.48
C GLY A 202 -20.21 14.27 -3.83
N ASP A 203 -19.19 14.75 -3.12
CA ASP A 203 -18.64 16.08 -3.31
C ASP A 203 -17.71 16.14 -4.53
N GLU A 204 -18.27 16.45 -5.70
CA GLU A 204 -17.53 16.54 -6.97
C GLU A 204 -16.32 17.50 -6.90
N SER A 205 -16.36 18.53 -6.06
CA SER A 205 -15.22 19.44 -5.94
C SER A 205 -14.02 18.81 -5.23
N LEU A 206 -14.22 17.81 -4.36
CA LEU A 206 -13.11 17.04 -3.78
C LEU A 206 -12.44 16.17 -4.85
N LYS A 207 -13.24 15.56 -5.72
CA LYS A 207 -12.74 14.75 -6.83
C LYS A 207 -11.96 15.61 -7.83
N ALA A 208 -12.50 16.76 -8.24
CA ALA A 208 -11.81 17.69 -9.14
C ALA A 208 -10.48 18.18 -8.54
N ALA A 209 -10.50 18.64 -7.28
CA ALA A 209 -9.28 19.05 -6.59
C ALA A 209 -8.23 17.93 -6.47
N TRP A 210 -8.68 16.69 -6.29
CA TRP A 210 -7.78 15.54 -6.28
C TRP A 210 -7.18 15.27 -7.66
N GLN A 211 -7.94 15.46 -8.75
CA GLN A 211 -7.41 15.36 -10.11
C GLN A 211 -6.33 16.41 -10.38
N ASP A 212 -6.56 17.68 -10.01
CA ASP A 212 -5.55 18.74 -10.09
C ASP A 212 -4.29 18.39 -9.28
N HIS A 213 -4.46 17.81 -8.09
CA HIS A 213 -3.35 17.33 -7.28
C HIS A 213 -2.53 16.26 -8.02
N GLY A 214 -3.21 15.34 -8.70
CA GLY A 214 -2.60 14.34 -9.55
C GLY A 214 -1.73 14.97 -10.64
N GLU A 215 -2.30 15.87 -11.44
CA GLU A 215 -1.60 16.59 -12.51
C GLU A 215 -0.38 17.34 -11.99
N TYR A 216 -0.53 18.08 -10.89
CA TYR A 216 0.58 18.79 -10.27
C TYR A 216 1.69 17.84 -9.83
N THR A 217 1.38 16.70 -9.22
CA THR A 217 2.41 15.75 -8.80
C THR A 217 3.10 15.09 -9.99
N LEU A 218 2.39 14.80 -11.08
CA LEU A 218 3.00 14.32 -12.32
C LEU A 218 3.95 15.38 -12.92
N TYR A 219 3.63 16.67 -12.82
CA TYR A 219 4.51 17.74 -13.24
C TYR A 219 5.76 17.86 -12.35
N ASP A 220 5.57 17.92 -11.03
CA ASP A 220 6.61 18.16 -10.02
C ASP A 220 7.57 16.96 -9.84
N GLN A 221 7.06 15.75 -10.03
CA GLN A 221 7.74 14.48 -9.69
C GLN A 221 7.78 13.48 -10.87
N GLY A 222 7.29 13.86 -12.05
CA GLY A 222 7.27 13.07 -13.27
C GLY A 222 8.20 13.61 -14.35
N SER A 223 7.79 13.52 -15.63
CA SER A 223 8.60 13.41 -16.86
C SER A 223 9.51 14.56 -17.27
N GLY A 224 10.31 15.06 -16.33
CA GLY A 224 11.36 16.05 -16.57
C GLY A 224 10.82 17.46 -16.83
N LYS A 225 9.55 17.72 -16.53
CA LYS A 225 8.96 19.06 -16.59
C LYS A 225 9.17 19.87 -15.29
N GLY A 226 9.54 19.21 -14.20
CA GLY A 226 9.91 19.82 -12.91
C GLY A 226 11.42 19.82 -12.65
N GLU A 227 11.85 20.45 -11.54
CA GLU A 227 13.28 20.60 -11.16
C GLU A 227 13.94 19.30 -10.64
N VAL A 228 13.20 18.20 -10.47
CA VAL A 228 13.66 16.97 -9.81
C VAL A 228 13.50 15.74 -10.71
N GLY A 229 14.39 14.75 -10.55
CA GLY A 229 14.30 13.46 -11.22
C GLY A 229 12.96 12.76 -10.98
N SER A 230 12.50 12.04 -12.00
CA SER A 230 11.14 11.49 -12.04
C SER A 230 11.02 10.17 -11.26
N TYR A 231 10.08 10.11 -10.31
CA TYR A 231 9.67 8.84 -9.68
C TYR A 231 8.69 8.07 -10.57
N TYR A 232 7.86 8.76 -11.36
CA TYR A 232 6.78 8.15 -12.14
C TYR A 232 7.23 7.54 -13.48
N ASP A 233 8.36 7.97 -14.03
CA ASP A 233 8.85 7.49 -15.32
C ASP A 233 9.83 6.31 -15.21
N GLY A 234 9.88 5.66 -14.05
CA GLY A 234 10.73 4.50 -13.86
C GLY A 234 12.23 4.80 -13.97
N THR A 235 12.65 6.06 -13.79
CA THR A 235 14.09 6.36 -13.70
C THR A 235 14.61 5.80 -12.38
N THR A 236 15.79 5.17 -12.42
CA THR A 236 16.47 4.37 -11.38
C THR A 236 16.75 5.09 -10.04
N TYR A 237 16.18 6.27 -9.82
CA TYR A 237 16.39 7.08 -8.63
C TYR A 237 15.33 6.78 -7.55
N ILE A 238 15.62 5.85 -6.64
CA ILE A 238 14.91 5.70 -5.35
C ILE A 238 15.48 6.69 -4.32
N GLY A 239 15.87 7.90 -4.74
CA GLY A 239 16.71 8.74 -3.89
C GLY A 239 16.04 9.30 -2.64
N TYR A 240 14.73 9.12 -2.51
CA TYR A 240 14.01 9.34 -1.27
C TYR A 240 12.95 8.25 -1.08
N PRO A 241 13.27 7.16 -0.36
CA PRO A 241 12.37 6.01 -0.15
C PRO A 241 10.96 6.40 0.29
N ARG A 242 10.87 7.39 1.18
CA ARG A 242 9.60 7.93 1.66
C ARG A 242 8.80 8.59 0.53
N THR A 243 9.43 9.47 -0.26
CA THR A 243 8.78 10.16 -1.38
C THR A 243 8.36 9.16 -2.46
N PHE A 244 9.25 8.24 -2.84
CA PHE A 244 8.96 7.18 -3.80
C PHE A 244 7.75 6.35 -3.37
N SER A 245 7.72 5.92 -2.12
CA SER A 245 6.57 5.17 -1.57
C SER A 245 5.27 5.98 -1.64
N ARG A 246 5.30 7.28 -1.32
CA ARG A 246 4.11 8.14 -1.46
C ARG A 246 3.65 8.28 -2.90
N ALA A 247 4.58 8.45 -3.84
CA ALA A 247 4.28 8.49 -5.27
C ALA A 247 3.68 7.15 -5.73
N LEU A 248 4.25 6.01 -5.30
CA LEU A 248 3.75 4.68 -5.62
C LEU A 248 2.32 4.50 -5.10
N ARG A 249 2.06 4.83 -3.83
CA ARG A 249 0.72 4.76 -3.24
C ARG A 249 -0.29 5.62 -4.00
N ARG A 250 0.13 6.82 -4.41
CA ARG A 250 -0.67 7.74 -5.21
C ARG A 250 -1.01 7.14 -6.56
N ALA A 251 -0.02 6.64 -7.29
CA ALA A 251 -0.22 6.01 -8.60
C ALA A 251 -1.25 4.88 -8.55
N GLY A 252 -1.18 4.01 -7.53
CA GLY A 252 -2.18 2.97 -7.31
C GLY A 252 -3.59 3.53 -7.07
N ALA A 253 -3.72 4.55 -6.21
CA ALA A 253 -5.00 5.17 -5.92
C ALA A 253 -5.63 5.86 -7.16
N PHE A 254 -4.85 6.61 -7.93
CA PHE A 254 -5.34 7.25 -9.17
C PHE A 254 -5.63 6.23 -10.27
N GLY A 255 -4.78 5.21 -10.43
CA GLY A 255 -5.01 4.11 -11.37
C GLY A 255 -6.34 3.40 -11.10
N LEU A 256 -6.72 3.30 -9.82
CA LEU A 256 -7.99 2.73 -9.38
C LEU A 256 -9.19 3.68 -9.60
N TYR A 257 -9.14 4.89 -9.06
CA TYR A 257 -10.34 5.73 -8.95
C TYR A 257 -10.45 6.85 -9.98
N ALA A 258 -9.33 7.35 -10.51
CA ALA A 258 -9.35 8.40 -11.54
C ALA A 258 -9.40 7.83 -12.96
N GLY A 259 -8.89 6.60 -13.16
CA GLY A 259 -9.10 5.83 -14.38
C GLY A 259 -8.50 6.42 -15.67
N ASN A 260 -7.51 7.32 -15.57
CA ASN A 260 -6.80 7.85 -16.73
C ASN A 260 -5.67 6.90 -17.15
N GLU A 261 -5.53 6.66 -18.47
CA GLU A 261 -4.45 5.87 -19.08
C GLU A 261 -3.05 6.30 -18.62
N VAL A 262 -2.84 7.61 -18.39
CA VAL A 262 -1.55 8.13 -17.90
C VAL A 262 -1.15 7.50 -16.56
N TRP A 263 -2.09 7.40 -15.61
CA TRP A 263 -1.79 6.82 -14.30
C TRP A 263 -1.54 5.32 -14.36
N ARG A 264 -2.21 4.61 -15.27
CA ARG A 264 -1.94 3.19 -15.52
C ARG A 264 -0.53 2.98 -16.10
N GLU A 265 -0.14 3.81 -17.07
CA GLU A 265 1.23 3.80 -17.61
C GLU A 265 2.27 4.03 -16.50
N LYS A 266 2.11 5.09 -15.69
CA LYS A 266 3.06 5.41 -14.61
C LYS A 266 3.13 4.33 -13.56
N MET A 267 1.99 3.74 -13.22
CA MET A 267 1.95 2.59 -12.32
C MET A 267 2.80 1.42 -12.84
N CYS A 268 2.62 1.03 -14.11
CA CYS A 268 3.39 -0.04 -14.75
C CYS A 268 4.89 0.27 -14.81
N LEU A 269 5.28 1.52 -15.09
CA LEU A 269 6.68 1.96 -15.12
C LEU A 269 7.32 1.90 -13.73
N MET A 270 6.63 2.41 -12.70
CA MET A 270 7.12 2.37 -11.32
C MET A 270 7.31 0.93 -10.84
N VAL A 271 6.31 0.08 -11.07
CA VAL A 271 6.35 -1.33 -10.67
C VAL A 271 7.43 -2.08 -11.45
N GLY A 272 7.48 -1.90 -12.77
CA GLY A 272 8.49 -2.53 -13.61
C GLY A 272 9.93 -2.19 -13.19
N ASN A 273 10.18 -0.93 -12.84
CA ASN A 273 11.50 -0.48 -12.39
C ASN A 273 11.95 -1.21 -11.12
N PHE A 274 11.18 -1.15 -10.02
CA PHE A 274 11.64 -1.78 -8.77
C PHE A 274 11.65 -3.32 -8.88
N MET A 275 10.76 -3.92 -9.67
CA MET A 275 10.77 -5.36 -9.93
C MET A 275 12.00 -5.83 -10.72
N GLY A 276 12.63 -4.94 -11.50
CA GLY A 276 13.90 -5.17 -12.20
C GLY A 276 15.15 -5.02 -11.34
N MET A 277 15.03 -4.55 -10.10
CA MET A 277 16.19 -4.27 -9.23
C MET A 277 16.54 -5.47 -8.33
N ARG A 278 17.83 -5.77 -8.18
CA ARG A 278 18.34 -6.80 -7.26
C ARG A 278 19.48 -6.24 -6.44
N ALA A 279 19.41 -6.48 -5.14
CA ALA A 279 20.53 -6.16 -4.25
C ALA A 279 21.57 -7.27 -4.33
N THR A 280 22.84 -6.89 -4.38
CA THR A 280 23.96 -7.83 -4.25
C THR A 280 24.46 -7.85 -2.81
N PRO A 281 24.73 -9.03 -2.23
CA PRO A 281 25.31 -9.12 -0.90
C PRO A 281 26.57 -8.25 -0.76
N LEU A 282 26.61 -7.42 0.29
CA LEU A 282 27.71 -6.49 0.61
C LEU A 282 27.94 -5.32 -0.38
N ASP A 283 27.13 -5.17 -1.43
CA ASP A 283 27.22 -4.05 -2.36
C ASP A 283 26.25 -2.93 -1.95
N ASP A 284 26.77 -1.86 -1.33
CA ASP A 284 26.02 -0.69 -0.88
C ASP A 284 25.72 0.33 -1.99
N HIS A 285 26.13 0.05 -3.22
CA HIS A 285 25.80 0.86 -4.39
C HIS A 285 24.66 0.27 -5.23
N GLN A 286 24.16 -0.91 -4.87
CA GLN A 286 23.16 -1.63 -5.64
C GLN A 286 21.86 -1.84 -4.86
N ASP A 287 20.94 -0.88 -5.02
CA ASP A 287 19.56 -0.99 -4.55
C ASP A 287 18.83 -2.18 -5.17
N GLY A 288 17.87 -2.74 -4.43
CA GLY A 288 16.99 -3.77 -4.97
C GLY A 288 16.58 -4.83 -3.97
N TRP A 289 15.89 -5.83 -4.51
CA TRP A 289 15.40 -6.96 -3.74
C TRP A 289 16.50 -8.00 -3.49
N ASP A 290 16.66 -8.42 -2.24
CA ASP A 290 17.48 -9.56 -1.83
C ASP A 290 16.61 -10.83 -1.82
N LEU A 291 16.93 -11.78 -2.71
CA LEU A 291 16.15 -12.99 -2.92
C LEU A 291 16.36 -14.07 -1.85
N ASP A 292 17.38 -13.93 -1.01
CA ASP A 292 17.69 -14.91 0.02
C ASP A 292 17.00 -14.55 1.34
N ARG A 293 16.95 -13.25 1.67
CA ARG A 293 16.46 -12.74 2.95
C ARG A 293 15.15 -11.95 2.85
N GLY A 294 14.79 -11.48 1.65
CA GLY A 294 13.48 -10.92 1.36
C GLY A 294 13.33 -9.42 1.62
N PHE A 295 14.36 -8.72 2.12
CA PHE A 295 14.33 -7.26 2.22
C PHE A 295 14.57 -6.59 0.87
N PHE A 296 14.20 -5.32 0.75
CA PHE A 296 14.66 -4.46 -0.33
C PHE A 296 15.59 -3.41 0.24
N TYR A 297 16.79 -3.35 -0.33
CA TYR A 297 17.78 -2.37 0.06
C TYR A 297 17.51 -1.05 -0.65
N MET A 298 17.48 0.02 0.14
CA MET A 298 17.26 1.39 -0.33
C MET A 298 18.40 2.29 0.17
N GLY A 299 19.47 2.37 -0.62
CA GLY A 299 20.78 2.92 -0.26
C GLY A 299 20.81 4.42 0.01
N GLU A 300 19.99 5.23 -0.68
CA GLU A 300 19.88 6.68 -0.43
C GLU A 300 19.06 7.04 0.82
N SER A 301 19.02 6.15 1.81
CA SER A 301 18.59 6.48 3.16
C SER A 301 19.58 7.48 3.79
N ALA A 302 19.18 8.75 3.88
CA ALA A 302 20.00 9.93 4.26
C ALA A 302 20.79 9.88 5.60
N VAL A 303 20.86 8.76 6.32
CA VAL A 303 21.56 8.63 7.62
C VAL A 303 22.38 7.32 7.75
N CYS A 304 22.43 6.45 6.73
CA CYS A 304 23.30 5.25 6.81
C CYS A 304 24.79 5.63 6.75
N PRO A 305 25.67 4.97 7.52
CA PRO A 305 27.11 5.11 7.36
C PRO A 305 27.55 4.75 5.92
N GLU A 306 28.49 5.51 5.37
CA GLU A 306 29.12 5.21 4.07
C GLU A 306 29.76 3.81 4.09
N GLY A 307 29.58 3.02 3.02
CA GLY A 307 30.13 1.67 2.93
C GLY A 307 29.29 0.60 3.65
N VAL A 308 28.07 0.91 4.11
CA VAL A 308 27.26 0.00 4.94
C VAL A 308 25.82 -0.07 4.43
N ARG A 309 25.37 -1.29 4.09
CA ARG A 309 23.96 -1.54 3.76
C ARG A 309 23.10 -1.46 5.02
N CYS A 310 22.25 -0.45 5.07
CA CYS A 310 21.34 -0.19 6.18
C CYS A 310 19.97 0.23 5.66
N ASN A 311 18.90 -0.23 6.32
CA ASN A 311 17.53 0.15 6.01
C ASN A 311 16.90 0.90 7.18
N LYS A 312 16.20 2.00 6.89
CA LYS A 312 15.33 2.65 7.90
C LYS A 312 14.05 1.87 8.06
N VAL A 313 13.82 1.35 9.26
CA VAL A 313 12.79 0.31 9.46
C VAL A 313 11.39 0.82 9.10
N PHE A 314 11.00 2.02 9.55
CA PHE A 314 9.68 2.58 9.22
C PHE A 314 9.52 2.97 7.74
N MET A 315 10.60 3.25 7.01
CA MET A 315 10.50 3.57 5.59
C MET A 315 10.30 2.28 4.79
N VAL A 316 11.18 1.30 5.02
CA VAL A 316 11.24 0.07 4.24
C VAL A 316 10.12 -0.90 4.64
N TYR A 317 9.79 -1.04 5.92
CA TYR A 317 8.85 -2.08 6.37
C TYR A 317 7.49 -1.57 6.84
N ASP A 318 7.25 -0.24 6.78
CA ASP A 318 5.93 0.36 7.02
C ASP A 318 5.47 1.15 5.78
N ILE A 319 6.11 2.27 5.47
CA ILE A 319 5.61 3.19 4.43
C ILE A 319 5.64 2.55 3.04
N PHE A 320 6.74 1.89 2.68
CA PHE A 320 6.87 1.24 1.38
C PHE A 320 5.83 0.12 1.17
N PRO A 321 5.76 -0.92 2.00
CA PRO A 321 4.82 -2.02 1.79
C PRO A 321 3.36 -1.56 1.88
N ASN A 322 3.04 -0.60 2.76
CA ASN A 322 1.68 -0.03 2.81
C ASN A 322 1.27 0.70 1.53
N SER A 323 2.23 1.12 0.71
CA SER A 323 1.93 1.80 -0.56
C SER A 323 1.28 0.86 -1.57
N PHE A 324 1.55 -0.44 -1.46
CA PHE A 324 0.99 -1.48 -2.33
C PHE A 324 -0.46 -1.82 -2.04
N TRP A 325 -1.01 -1.37 -0.92
CA TRP A 325 -2.43 -1.59 -0.62
C TRP A 325 -3.40 -1.03 -1.64
N CYS A 326 -2.99 0.05 -2.32
CA CYS A 326 -3.82 0.70 -3.32
C CYS A 326 -3.84 -0.08 -4.66
N TYR A 327 -3.22 -1.27 -4.71
CA TYR A 327 -3.03 -2.07 -5.90
C TYR A 327 -3.83 -3.37 -5.82
N ALA A 328 -4.72 -3.52 -6.79
CA ALA A 328 -5.56 -4.70 -7.01
C ALA A 328 -5.08 -5.44 -8.27
N PRO A 329 -5.36 -6.74 -8.48
CA PRO A 329 -4.98 -7.45 -9.70
C PRO A 329 -5.48 -6.74 -10.97
N GLU A 330 -6.67 -6.12 -10.91
CA GLU A 330 -7.28 -5.38 -12.02
C GLU A 330 -6.55 -4.07 -12.37
N ALA A 331 -5.66 -3.60 -11.51
CA ALA A 331 -4.83 -2.46 -11.83
C ALA A 331 -3.77 -2.82 -12.90
N PHE A 332 -3.42 -4.11 -13.03
CA PHE A 332 -2.36 -4.61 -13.90
C PHE A 332 -2.92 -5.28 -15.16
N ASP A 333 -2.30 -4.99 -16.30
CA ASP A 333 -2.64 -5.66 -17.56
C ASP A 333 -2.13 -7.12 -17.60
N ASP A 334 -1.00 -7.40 -16.93
CA ASP A 334 -0.47 -8.75 -16.74
C ASP A 334 -0.71 -9.20 -15.29
N PRO A 335 -1.57 -10.22 -15.04
CA PRO A 335 -1.86 -10.71 -13.70
C PRO A 335 -0.62 -11.27 -12.99
N LEU A 336 0.40 -11.76 -13.71
CA LEU A 336 1.64 -12.22 -13.08
C LEU A 336 2.46 -11.07 -12.49
N MET A 337 2.28 -9.85 -12.96
CA MET A 337 2.89 -8.69 -12.29
C MET A 337 2.33 -8.57 -10.87
N TYR A 338 1.05 -8.89 -10.68
CA TYR A 338 0.42 -8.87 -9.37
C TYR A 338 1.01 -9.92 -8.43
N ASP A 339 1.17 -11.15 -8.92
CA ASP A 339 1.75 -12.24 -8.15
C ASP A 339 3.23 -12.00 -7.81
N ASP A 340 4.02 -11.53 -8.78
CA ASP A 340 5.44 -11.24 -8.58
C ASP A 340 5.66 -10.16 -7.50
N PHE A 341 4.84 -9.11 -7.44
CA PHE A 341 4.99 -8.11 -6.38
C PHE A 341 4.47 -8.62 -5.03
N ARG A 342 3.45 -9.50 -5.01
CA ARG A 342 2.99 -10.11 -3.76
C ARG A 342 4.06 -11.01 -3.16
N ASP A 343 4.78 -11.72 -4.00
CA ASP A 343 5.95 -12.49 -3.63
C ASP A 343 7.06 -11.62 -3.02
N TYR A 344 7.28 -10.44 -3.61
CA TYR A 344 8.15 -9.43 -3.03
C TYR A 344 7.73 -9.04 -1.60
N LEU A 345 6.44 -8.73 -1.39
CA LEU A 345 5.89 -8.40 -0.06
C LEU A 345 5.96 -9.59 0.91
N LEU A 346 5.81 -10.81 0.43
CA LEU A 346 5.97 -12.02 1.25
C LEU A 346 7.41 -12.20 1.72
N GLY A 347 8.39 -11.95 0.85
CA GLY A 347 9.80 -11.90 1.23
C GLY A 347 10.05 -10.87 2.33
N MET A 348 9.48 -9.66 2.21
CA MET A 348 9.60 -8.64 3.26
C MET A 348 8.93 -9.05 4.57
N ALA A 349 7.78 -9.73 4.50
CA ALA A 349 7.10 -10.25 5.68
C ALA A 349 7.97 -11.29 6.40
N TYR A 350 8.59 -12.21 5.66
CA TYR A 350 9.55 -13.17 6.21
C TYR A 350 10.78 -12.48 6.81
N HIS A 351 11.34 -11.48 6.13
CA HIS A 351 12.42 -10.69 6.71
C HIS A 351 12.02 -10.06 8.04
N CYS A 352 10.83 -9.46 8.12
CA CYS A 352 10.33 -8.86 9.35
C CYS A 352 10.16 -9.87 10.47
N ILE A 353 9.46 -10.99 10.23
CA ILE A 353 9.19 -11.97 11.29
C ILE A 353 10.46 -12.72 11.74
N MET A 354 11.45 -12.89 10.86
CA MET A 354 12.68 -13.62 11.16
C MET A 354 13.79 -12.74 11.73
N GLU A 355 13.83 -11.45 11.38
CA GLU A 355 14.97 -10.59 11.71
C GLU A 355 14.61 -9.38 12.57
N LEU A 356 13.38 -8.83 12.45
CA LEU A 356 12.95 -7.65 13.21
C LEU A 356 12.11 -8.00 14.43
N VAL A 357 11.07 -8.81 14.27
CA VAL A 357 10.16 -9.22 15.35
C VAL A 357 10.87 -9.95 16.49
N PRO A 358 11.93 -10.75 16.26
CA PRO A 358 12.64 -11.39 17.37
C PRO A 358 13.47 -10.42 18.23
N LEU A 359 13.68 -9.17 17.78
CA LEU A 359 14.31 -8.13 18.60
C LEU A 359 13.31 -7.65 19.65
N GLU A 360 13.76 -7.50 20.91
CA GLU A 360 12.93 -6.93 21.98
C GLU A 360 12.33 -5.57 21.57
N HIS A 361 13.17 -4.72 20.98
CA HIS A 361 12.80 -3.48 20.31
C HIS A 361 13.53 -3.39 18.97
N ALA A 362 12.79 -3.18 17.89
CA ALA A 362 13.36 -3.01 16.56
C ALA A 362 14.21 -1.73 16.48
N THR A 363 15.35 -1.79 15.80
CA THR A 363 16.21 -0.62 15.61
C THR A 363 15.58 0.39 14.64
N TYR A 364 15.96 1.66 14.75
CA TYR A 364 15.58 2.66 13.74
C TYR A 364 16.25 2.39 12.38
N GLU A 365 17.51 1.96 12.45
CA GLU A 365 18.32 1.53 11.31
C GLU A 365 18.66 0.05 11.49
N MET A 366 18.25 -0.76 10.52
CA MET A 366 18.58 -2.18 10.45
C MET A 366 19.82 -2.35 9.60
N PHE A 367 20.93 -2.76 10.21
CA PHE A 367 22.16 -3.08 9.49
C PHE A 367 22.00 -4.44 8.83
N LEU A 368 22.08 -4.48 7.50
CA LEU A 368 21.73 -5.69 6.77
C LEU A 368 22.85 -6.74 6.86
N ASP A 369 24.11 -6.30 6.93
CA ASP A 369 25.27 -7.19 6.83
C ASP A 369 25.87 -7.62 8.17
N THR A 370 25.37 -7.06 9.27
CA THR A 370 25.81 -7.37 10.63
C THR A 370 24.64 -7.80 11.52
N ALA A 371 24.95 -8.38 12.68
CA ALA A 371 23.93 -8.71 13.67
C ALA A 371 23.44 -7.43 14.35
N ASN A 372 22.12 -7.30 14.50
CA ASN A 372 21.48 -6.17 15.16
C ASN A 372 21.16 -6.51 16.61
N GLY A 373 21.42 -5.56 17.50
CA GLY A 373 20.93 -5.60 18.88
C GLY A 373 19.51 -5.02 19.00
N ALA A 374 18.93 -5.11 20.20
CA ALA A 374 17.69 -4.39 20.50
C ALA A 374 17.98 -2.90 20.71
N ALA A 375 17.06 -2.05 20.26
CA ALA A 375 17.09 -0.63 20.60
C ALA A 375 16.56 -0.36 22.03
N GLU A 376 16.73 0.86 22.53
CA GLU A 376 16.09 1.27 23.81
C GLU A 376 14.57 1.41 23.68
N LYS A 377 14.10 1.76 22.47
CA LYS A 377 12.71 1.86 22.04
C LYS A 377 12.65 1.59 20.55
N GLY A 378 11.55 1.02 20.06
CA GLY A 378 11.39 0.84 18.63
C GLY A 378 10.39 -0.24 18.30
N GLU A 379 9.20 0.20 17.94
CA GLU A 379 8.13 -0.67 17.48
C GLU A 379 7.43 0.02 16.32
N TYR A 380 7.68 -0.54 15.15
CA TYR A 380 7.18 -0.03 13.90
C TYR A 380 5.89 -0.77 13.53
N PRO A 381 4.99 -0.12 12.78
CA PRO A 381 3.69 -0.69 12.43
C PRO A 381 3.84 -1.66 11.24
N LEU A 382 4.33 -2.86 11.52
CA LEU A 382 4.50 -3.98 10.59
C LEU A 382 3.17 -4.73 10.32
N SER A 383 2.04 -4.21 10.80
CA SER A 383 0.73 -4.90 10.77
C SER A 383 0.31 -5.35 9.37
N PHE A 384 0.59 -4.53 8.34
CA PHE A 384 0.33 -4.90 6.95
C PHE A 384 1.11 -6.14 6.53
N LEU A 385 2.44 -6.13 6.70
CA LEU A 385 3.30 -7.26 6.31
C LEU A 385 2.96 -8.53 7.11
N MET A 386 2.62 -8.41 8.39
CA MET A 386 2.24 -9.57 9.20
C MET A 386 0.89 -10.15 8.78
N ALA A 387 -0.11 -9.30 8.50
CA ALA A 387 -1.39 -9.75 7.96
C ALA A 387 -1.23 -10.39 6.56
N LEU A 388 -0.43 -9.78 5.69
CA LEU A 388 -0.13 -10.30 4.35
C LEU A 388 0.63 -11.63 4.40
N GLY A 389 1.62 -11.76 5.30
CA GLY A 389 2.33 -13.01 5.53
C GLY A 389 1.39 -14.14 5.93
N TYR A 390 0.47 -13.88 6.87
CA TYR A 390 -0.60 -14.83 7.23
C TYR A 390 -1.50 -15.15 6.03
N GLU A 391 -1.98 -14.14 5.31
CA GLU A 391 -2.87 -14.31 4.17
C GLU A 391 -2.26 -15.18 3.06
N MET A 392 -0.96 -15.05 2.81
CA MET A 392 -0.26 -15.78 1.75
C MET A 392 0.19 -17.19 2.13
N THR A 393 0.21 -17.52 3.43
CA THR A 393 0.83 -18.76 3.92
C THR A 393 -0.11 -19.60 4.79
N GLY A 394 -1.11 -18.98 5.41
CA GLY A 394 -1.90 -19.57 6.47
C GLY A 394 -1.12 -19.76 7.78
N ASP A 395 0.10 -19.24 7.90
CA ASP A 395 0.93 -19.39 9.09
C ASP A 395 0.56 -18.39 10.19
N ASP A 396 -0.09 -18.89 11.23
CA ASP A 396 -0.49 -18.15 12.42
C ASP A 396 0.70 -17.45 13.12
N ALA A 397 1.95 -17.87 12.89
CA ALA A 397 3.14 -17.27 13.47
C ALA A 397 3.21 -15.76 13.20
N PHE A 398 2.85 -15.29 12.01
CA PHE A 398 2.85 -13.87 11.66
C PHE A 398 1.94 -13.05 12.59
N LEU A 399 0.77 -13.60 12.95
CA LEU A 399 -0.20 -12.92 13.80
C LEU A 399 0.15 -13.05 15.29
N ILE A 400 0.62 -14.23 15.70
CA ILE A 400 0.91 -14.53 17.11
C ILE A 400 2.17 -13.81 17.58
N GLN A 401 3.27 -13.89 16.82
CA GLN A 401 4.55 -13.32 17.23
C GLN A 401 4.51 -11.79 17.27
N TYR A 402 3.82 -11.15 16.34
CA TYR A 402 3.76 -9.69 16.30
C TYR A 402 2.85 -9.06 17.36
N LYS A 403 1.91 -9.81 17.94
CA LYS A 403 0.94 -9.29 18.92
C LYS A 403 1.61 -8.56 20.10
N SER A 404 2.72 -9.07 20.62
CA SER A 404 3.46 -8.46 21.74
C SER A 404 4.02 -7.08 21.37
N HIS A 405 4.51 -6.90 20.14
CA HIS A 405 5.08 -5.65 19.66
C HIS A 405 4.02 -4.60 19.36
N TYR A 406 2.79 -5.03 19.07
CA TYR A 406 1.68 -4.15 18.73
C TYR A 406 1.37 -3.11 19.82
N LYS A 407 1.43 -3.51 21.10
CA LYS A 407 1.17 -2.61 22.24
C LYS A 407 2.12 -1.42 22.26
N ALA A 408 3.41 -1.71 22.15
CA ALA A 408 4.43 -0.67 22.25
C ALA A 408 4.42 0.23 21.00
N MET A 409 4.12 -0.33 19.82
CA MET A 409 3.86 0.46 18.61
C MET A 409 2.75 1.50 18.83
N LEU A 410 1.59 1.08 19.35
CA LEU A 410 0.47 2.00 19.63
C LEU A 410 0.77 3.01 20.74
N SER A 411 1.70 2.71 21.63
CA SER A 411 2.11 3.63 22.70
C SER A 411 3.00 4.77 22.18
N ALA A 412 3.69 4.56 21.04
CA ALA A 412 4.52 5.55 20.37
C ALA A 412 3.81 6.29 19.22
N GLN A 413 2.72 5.72 18.70
CA GLN A 413 1.92 6.27 17.60
C GLN A 413 0.64 6.95 18.10
N SER A 414 0.01 7.79 17.27
CA SER A 414 -1.26 8.40 17.64
C SER A 414 -2.42 7.40 17.56
N LYS A 415 -3.51 7.72 18.27
CA LYS A 415 -4.64 6.81 18.45
C LYS A 415 -5.34 6.42 17.17
N GLU A 416 -5.29 7.27 16.16
CA GLU A 416 -5.88 7.05 14.85
C GLU A 416 -5.27 5.82 14.17
N ARG A 417 -4.01 5.47 14.45
CA ARG A 417 -3.30 4.36 13.81
C ARG A 417 -3.99 3.00 14.00
N ILE A 418 -4.71 2.78 15.10
CA ILE A 418 -5.46 1.53 15.32
C ILE A 418 -6.55 1.31 14.26
N TYR A 419 -7.02 2.41 13.66
CA TYR A 419 -8.04 2.42 12.61
C TYR A 419 -7.46 2.57 11.21
N SER A 420 -6.15 2.34 11.01
CA SER A 420 -5.63 2.20 9.65
C SER A 420 -6.16 0.91 8.98
N PRO A 421 -6.31 0.87 7.64
CA PRO A 421 -6.73 -0.35 6.94
C PRO A 421 -5.85 -1.57 7.29
N TYR A 422 -4.54 -1.35 7.43
CA TYR A 422 -3.56 -2.38 7.76
C TYR A 422 -3.71 -2.92 9.19
N SER A 423 -3.95 -2.03 10.16
CA SER A 423 -4.28 -2.42 11.53
C SER A 423 -5.58 -3.21 11.58
N SER A 424 -6.59 -2.75 10.84
CA SER A 424 -7.89 -3.39 10.75
C SER A 424 -7.79 -4.79 10.14
N LYS A 425 -6.97 -4.96 9.09
CA LYS A 425 -6.67 -6.26 8.49
C LYS A 425 -6.01 -7.22 9.47
N PHE A 426 -4.94 -6.77 10.12
CA PHE A 426 -4.24 -7.59 11.11
C PHE A 426 -5.17 -8.08 12.23
N ILE A 427 -6.02 -7.20 12.77
CA ILE A 427 -6.96 -7.55 13.84
C ILE A 427 -8.05 -8.51 13.34
N HIS A 428 -8.56 -8.29 12.11
CA HIS A 428 -9.50 -9.21 11.49
C HIS A 428 -8.89 -10.60 11.37
N ASP A 429 -7.69 -10.70 10.82
CA ASP A 429 -6.98 -11.96 10.62
C ASP A 429 -6.66 -12.65 11.93
N TYR A 430 -6.28 -11.88 12.95
CA TYR A 430 -6.01 -12.39 14.29
C TYR A 430 -7.19 -13.19 14.87
N TYR A 431 -8.42 -12.75 14.61
CA TYR A 431 -9.64 -13.40 15.10
C TYR A 431 -10.34 -14.31 14.11
N ASN A 432 -10.13 -14.10 12.81
CA ASN A 432 -10.75 -14.85 11.72
C ASN A 432 -9.68 -15.65 10.98
N ARG A 433 -9.03 -16.58 11.70
CA ARG A 433 -7.95 -17.42 11.17
C ARG A 433 -8.46 -18.48 10.20
N ASN A 434 -8.96 -18.04 9.06
CA ASN A 434 -9.68 -18.82 8.07
C ASN A 434 -8.87 -19.16 6.82
N VAL A 435 -7.65 -18.64 6.70
CA VAL A 435 -6.78 -18.90 5.54
C VAL A 435 -6.29 -20.33 5.61
N VAL A 436 -6.47 -21.06 4.51
CA VAL A 436 -5.97 -22.42 4.33
C VAL A 436 -5.16 -22.44 3.05
N ALA A 437 -3.85 -22.51 3.21
CA ALA A 437 -2.89 -22.69 2.13
C ALA A 437 -2.00 -23.91 2.42
N GLY A 438 -1.39 -24.47 1.37
CA GLY A 438 -0.45 -25.59 1.51
C GLY A 438 0.17 -25.98 0.17
N TYR A 439 0.95 -27.05 0.17
CA TYR A 439 1.68 -27.52 -1.01
C TYR A 439 1.20 -28.87 -1.49
N VAL A 440 1.15 -29.02 -2.81
CA VAL A 440 0.84 -30.29 -3.44
C VAL A 440 2.06 -31.21 -3.40
N ALA A 441 1.86 -32.38 -2.78
CA ALA A 441 2.82 -33.48 -2.76
C ALA A 441 4.29 -33.03 -2.52
N PRO A 442 4.56 -32.20 -1.49
CA PRO A 442 5.92 -31.74 -1.23
C PRO A 442 6.82 -32.94 -0.92
N VAL A 443 8.07 -32.90 -1.40
CA VAL A 443 9.07 -33.97 -1.19
C VAL A 443 9.37 -34.20 0.30
N GLY A 444 9.11 -33.21 1.15
CA GLY A 444 9.32 -33.27 2.60
C GLY A 444 10.66 -32.69 3.05
N ASN A 445 11.01 -32.86 4.33
CA ASN A 445 12.22 -32.27 4.95
C ASN A 445 12.31 -30.73 4.81
N GLY A 446 11.16 -30.07 4.78
CA GLY A 446 11.03 -28.61 4.61
C GLY A 446 11.01 -28.13 3.17
N ARG A 447 11.25 -29.01 2.19
CA ARG A 447 10.97 -28.70 0.79
C ARG A 447 9.48 -28.58 0.56
N VAL A 448 9.11 -27.58 -0.24
CA VAL A 448 7.72 -27.31 -0.64
C VAL A 448 7.47 -27.66 -2.11
N ASP A 449 8.52 -28.00 -2.85
CA ASP A 449 8.43 -28.45 -4.23
C ASP A 449 8.07 -29.94 -4.37
N MET A 450 7.53 -30.31 -5.52
CA MET A 450 7.14 -31.69 -5.88
C MET A 450 8.25 -32.44 -6.63
N GLY A 451 9.44 -31.86 -6.75
CA GLY A 451 10.60 -32.40 -7.47
C GLY A 451 10.81 -31.83 -8.87
N ASN A 452 11.72 -32.49 -9.60
CA ASN A 452 12.07 -32.24 -10.99
C ASN A 452 11.75 -33.50 -11.83
N SER A 453 12.35 -33.66 -13.01
CA SER A 453 12.04 -34.78 -13.93
C SER A 453 12.36 -36.19 -13.37
N SER A 454 13.06 -36.29 -12.24
CA SER A 454 13.25 -37.56 -11.52
C SER A 454 12.02 -38.01 -10.71
N ALA A 455 11.07 -37.10 -10.44
CA ALA A 455 9.85 -37.40 -9.73
C ALA A 455 8.78 -38.00 -10.66
N ALA A 456 8.02 -38.98 -10.18
CA ALA A 456 6.97 -39.63 -10.97
C ALA A 456 5.84 -38.68 -11.43
N SER A 457 5.68 -37.55 -10.74
CA SER A 457 4.71 -36.49 -11.04
C SER A 457 5.18 -35.50 -12.10
N VAL A 458 6.41 -35.63 -12.62
CA VAL A 458 7.02 -34.65 -13.53
C VAL A 458 7.65 -35.38 -14.71
N ALA A 459 7.11 -35.16 -15.92
CA ALA A 459 7.67 -35.68 -17.16
C ALA A 459 8.30 -34.53 -17.97
N ARG A 460 9.53 -34.73 -18.48
CA ARG A 460 10.27 -33.72 -19.24
C ARG A 460 10.42 -34.11 -20.71
N GLN A 461 10.16 -33.16 -21.60
CA GLN A 461 10.48 -33.23 -23.03
C GLN A 461 11.08 -31.89 -23.49
N GLY A 462 12.41 -31.80 -23.56
CA GLY A 462 13.10 -30.54 -23.88
C GLY A 462 12.96 -29.52 -22.76
N SER A 463 12.45 -28.32 -23.09
CA SER A 463 12.11 -27.26 -22.12
C SER A 463 10.72 -27.42 -21.49
N VAL A 464 9.91 -28.37 -22.00
CA VAL A 464 8.53 -28.58 -21.58
C VAL A 464 8.45 -29.65 -20.50
N TYR A 465 7.82 -29.30 -19.39
CA TYR A 465 7.56 -30.16 -18.25
C TYR A 465 6.07 -30.37 -18.10
N THR A 466 5.63 -31.63 -18.05
CA THR A 466 4.24 -31.97 -17.73
C THR A 466 4.18 -32.37 -16.26
N LEU A 467 3.48 -31.57 -15.47
CA LEU A 467 3.24 -31.79 -14.06
C LEU A 467 1.91 -32.53 -13.90
N THR A 468 1.86 -33.49 -12.99
CA THR A 468 0.64 -34.25 -12.66
C THR A 468 0.54 -34.45 -11.16
N TRP A 469 -0.61 -34.13 -10.57
CA TRP A 469 -0.87 -34.36 -9.15
C TRP A 469 -2.31 -34.75 -8.91
N ASN A 470 -2.62 -35.09 -7.66
CA ASN A 470 -4.01 -35.27 -7.22
C ASN A 470 -4.40 -34.08 -6.36
N ALA A 471 -5.60 -33.54 -6.57
CA ALA A 471 -6.14 -32.46 -5.75
C ALA A 471 -6.06 -32.84 -4.26
N PRO A 472 -5.33 -32.07 -3.42
CA PRO A 472 -5.04 -32.50 -2.05
C PRO A 472 -6.27 -32.46 -1.13
N MET A 473 -7.26 -31.63 -1.44
CA MET A 473 -8.49 -31.47 -0.66
C MET A 473 -9.65 -30.95 -1.50
N ASP A 474 -10.87 -30.98 -0.94
CA ASP A 474 -12.07 -30.45 -1.57
C ASP A 474 -12.12 -28.91 -1.52
N GLY A 475 -12.67 -28.32 -2.57
CA GLY A 475 -13.00 -26.89 -2.63
C GLY A 475 -11.79 -25.96 -2.72
N ILE A 476 -10.68 -26.41 -3.30
CA ILE A 476 -9.55 -25.55 -3.66
C ILE A 476 -10.05 -24.47 -4.63
N GLN A 477 -9.65 -23.22 -4.37
CA GLN A 477 -10.07 -22.07 -5.16
C GLN A 477 -9.04 -21.66 -6.20
N GLY A 478 -7.75 -21.85 -5.89
CA GLY A 478 -6.66 -21.52 -6.81
C GLY A 478 -5.38 -22.30 -6.53
N TYR A 479 -4.53 -22.33 -7.55
CA TYR A 479 -3.13 -22.74 -7.46
C TYR A 479 -2.23 -21.56 -7.76
N GLN A 480 -1.04 -21.56 -7.18
CA GLN A 480 0.09 -20.76 -7.63
C GLN A 480 1.21 -21.73 -7.97
N LEU A 481 1.67 -21.69 -9.23
CA LEU A 481 2.70 -22.58 -9.73
C LEU A 481 4.02 -21.83 -9.87
N LYS A 482 5.09 -22.42 -9.36
CA LYS A 482 6.43 -21.84 -9.44
C LYS A 482 7.46 -22.80 -9.99
N VAL A 483 8.47 -22.21 -10.63
CA VAL A 483 9.63 -22.91 -11.17
C VAL A 483 10.95 -22.30 -10.71
N ALA A 484 11.92 -23.15 -10.38
CA ALA A 484 13.24 -22.77 -9.92
C ALA A 484 14.32 -23.75 -10.44
N PRO A 485 15.59 -23.32 -10.61
CA PRO A 485 16.68 -24.20 -11.01
C PRO A 485 17.15 -25.13 -9.87
N VAL A 486 16.79 -24.80 -8.63
CA VAL A 486 17.10 -25.58 -7.43
C VAL A 486 15.82 -25.94 -6.66
N PRO A 487 15.85 -26.91 -5.72
CA PRO A 487 14.72 -27.19 -4.86
C PRO A 487 14.22 -25.97 -4.09
N MET A 488 12.92 -25.92 -3.78
CA MET A 488 12.31 -24.79 -3.08
C MET A 488 11.93 -25.15 -1.64
N VAL A 489 12.09 -24.19 -0.74
CA VAL A 489 11.57 -24.20 0.64
C VAL A 489 10.65 -23.01 0.85
N GLU A 490 9.80 -23.01 1.89
CA GLU A 490 8.92 -21.86 2.18
C GLU A 490 9.76 -20.58 2.36
N ASN A 491 10.79 -20.69 3.19
CA ASN A 491 11.73 -19.63 3.50
C ASN A 491 13.09 -20.25 3.91
N LEU A 492 14.21 -19.64 3.55
CA LEU A 492 15.56 -20.10 3.88
C LEU A 492 15.89 -19.99 5.37
N ASN A 493 15.08 -19.23 6.12
CA ASN A 493 15.15 -19.02 7.57
C ASN A 493 16.52 -18.54 8.04
N PHE A 494 16.90 -17.36 7.54
CA PHE A 494 18.08 -16.67 8.02
C PHE A 494 17.93 -16.24 9.49
N ASN A 495 18.93 -16.55 10.32
CA ASN A 495 19.00 -16.10 11.70
C ASN A 495 19.90 -14.87 11.80
N GLN A 496 19.32 -13.71 12.14
CA GLN A 496 20.06 -12.44 12.16
C GLN A 496 21.14 -12.36 13.25
N VAL A 497 21.02 -13.14 14.34
CA VAL A 497 21.97 -13.16 15.45
C VAL A 497 23.18 -14.03 15.11
N THR A 498 22.96 -15.26 14.65
CA THR A 498 24.05 -16.19 14.31
C THR A 498 24.58 -15.98 12.90
N ARG A 499 23.85 -15.21 12.07
CA ARG A 499 24.16 -14.93 10.66
C ARG A 499 24.24 -16.19 9.80
N THR A 500 23.36 -17.15 10.06
CA THR A 500 23.33 -18.45 9.38
C THR A 500 21.95 -18.75 8.83
N TYR A 501 21.89 -19.40 7.66
CA TYR A 501 20.66 -19.93 7.10
C TYR A 501 20.37 -21.34 7.63
N GLN A 502 19.09 -21.70 7.76
CA GLN A 502 18.67 -23.09 7.96
C GLN A 502 18.84 -23.89 6.67
N TYR A 503 18.49 -23.29 5.53
CA TYR A 503 18.63 -23.86 4.19
C TYR A 503 19.65 -23.02 3.41
N ASP A 504 20.68 -23.67 2.86
CA ASP A 504 21.76 -22.99 2.14
C ASP A 504 21.22 -22.30 0.87
N PRO A 505 21.37 -20.97 0.70
CA PRO A 505 20.94 -20.25 -0.51
C PRO A 505 21.63 -20.72 -1.80
N GLY A 506 22.80 -21.40 -1.71
CA GLY A 506 23.43 -22.01 -2.88
C GLY A 506 22.76 -23.31 -3.34
N MET A 507 21.87 -23.89 -2.52
CA MET A 507 21.27 -25.21 -2.74
C MET A 507 19.74 -25.20 -2.78
N TYR A 508 19.11 -24.12 -2.30
CA TYR A 508 17.67 -23.96 -2.22
C TYR A 508 17.26 -22.54 -2.57
N ASP A 509 16.09 -22.40 -3.19
CA ASP A 509 15.43 -21.11 -3.37
C ASP A 509 14.28 -20.95 -2.38
N ASN A 510 14.02 -19.70 -1.97
CA ASN A 510 12.76 -19.35 -1.35
C ASN A 510 11.61 -19.55 -2.35
N TYR A 511 10.47 -20.11 -1.91
CA TYR A 511 9.27 -20.21 -2.74
C TYR A 511 8.87 -18.83 -3.27
N TRP A 512 8.88 -17.81 -2.42
CA TRP A 512 8.56 -16.44 -2.81
C TRP A 512 9.58 -15.84 -3.80
N ALA A 513 10.81 -16.35 -3.92
CA ALA A 513 11.80 -15.84 -4.88
C ALA A 513 11.77 -16.56 -6.25
N ALA A 514 11.11 -17.71 -6.33
CA ALA A 514 10.98 -18.50 -7.54
C ALA A 514 10.02 -17.87 -8.56
N LEU A 515 10.17 -18.20 -9.84
CA LEU A 515 9.39 -17.60 -10.93
C LEU A 515 7.96 -18.13 -10.94
N ASN A 516 6.98 -17.23 -10.98
CA ASN A 516 5.59 -17.58 -11.23
C ASN A 516 5.41 -18.11 -12.65
N VAL A 517 4.51 -19.08 -12.79
CA VAL A 517 4.17 -19.70 -14.07
C VAL A 517 2.74 -19.33 -14.42
N ALA A 518 2.56 -18.60 -15.52
CA ALA A 518 1.22 -18.41 -16.08
C ALA A 518 0.71 -19.73 -16.64
N ASN A 519 -0.58 -20.04 -16.39
CA ASN A 519 -1.38 -21.15 -16.92
C ASN A 519 -1.87 -22.16 -15.87
N GLU A 520 -2.03 -21.76 -14.61
CA GLU A 520 -2.54 -22.66 -13.59
C GLU A 520 -3.90 -23.25 -14.00
N PRO A 521 -4.09 -24.58 -13.86
CA PRO A 521 -5.37 -25.18 -14.16
C PRO A 521 -6.41 -24.71 -13.15
N ALA A 522 -7.65 -24.50 -13.62
CA ALA A 522 -8.78 -24.31 -12.73
C ALA A 522 -8.89 -25.53 -11.80
N PRO A 523 -8.82 -25.37 -10.46
CA PRO A 523 -8.77 -26.50 -9.55
C PRO A 523 -10.02 -27.37 -9.66
N LYS A 524 -9.82 -28.67 -9.74
CA LYS A 524 -10.87 -29.66 -9.56
C LYS A 524 -11.33 -29.64 -8.12
N GLN A 525 -12.64 -29.79 -7.98
CA GLN A 525 -13.33 -29.48 -6.73
C GLN A 525 -13.31 -30.64 -5.73
N LYS A 526 -12.87 -31.84 -6.15
CA LYS A 526 -12.85 -33.04 -5.31
C LYS A 526 -11.43 -33.54 -5.08
N ARG A 527 -11.15 -33.87 -3.82
CA ARG A 527 -9.91 -34.50 -3.39
C ARG A 527 -9.66 -35.80 -4.17
N GLY A 528 -8.43 -35.97 -4.62
CA GLY A 528 -7.99 -37.17 -5.34
C GLY A 528 -8.19 -37.09 -6.86
N ASP A 529 -8.92 -36.10 -7.37
CA ASP A 529 -9.02 -35.88 -8.81
C ASP A 529 -7.65 -35.50 -9.37
N VAL A 530 -7.29 -36.12 -10.51
CA VAL A 530 -5.99 -35.91 -11.16
C VAL A 530 -5.97 -34.56 -11.87
N GLU A 531 -4.97 -33.74 -11.57
CA GLU A 531 -4.64 -32.48 -12.23
C GLU A 531 -3.43 -32.65 -13.13
N SER A 532 -3.36 -31.84 -14.20
CA SER A 532 -2.18 -31.80 -15.05
C SER A 532 -2.03 -30.45 -15.74
N VAL A 533 -0.79 -30.00 -15.88
CA VAL A 533 -0.42 -28.78 -16.62
C VAL A 533 0.92 -28.98 -17.30
N SER A 534 1.10 -28.36 -18.46
CA SER A 534 2.38 -28.32 -19.16
C SER A 534 3.01 -26.93 -19.03
N VAL A 535 4.28 -26.90 -18.64
CA VAL A 535 5.06 -25.69 -18.42
C VAL A 535 6.26 -25.70 -19.36
N ASP A 536 6.37 -24.70 -20.25
CA ASP A 536 7.59 -24.46 -21.01
C ASP A 536 8.47 -23.47 -20.23
N VAL A 537 9.53 -23.98 -19.60
CA VAL A 537 10.41 -23.16 -18.74
C VAL A 537 11.12 -22.07 -19.54
N ALA A 538 11.47 -22.34 -20.79
CA ALA A 538 12.10 -21.34 -21.65
C ALA A 538 11.14 -20.18 -21.93
N GLN A 539 9.85 -20.50 -22.14
CA GLN A 539 8.80 -19.49 -22.32
C GLN A 539 8.53 -18.71 -21.03
N VAL A 540 8.48 -19.36 -19.86
CA VAL A 540 8.29 -18.69 -18.56
C VAL A 540 9.40 -17.68 -18.31
N ILE A 541 10.67 -18.08 -18.47
CA ILE A 541 11.82 -17.18 -18.30
C ILE A 541 11.79 -16.04 -19.32
N SER A 542 11.49 -16.34 -20.59
CA SER A 542 11.38 -15.30 -21.63
C SER A 542 10.25 -14.31 -21.34
N ALA A 543 9.10 -14.77 -20.83
CA ALA A 543 7.96 -13.93 -20.50
C ALA A 543 8.27 -13.04 -19.29
N TYR A 544 8.92 -13.58 -18.27
CA TYR A 544 9.38 -12.80 -17.11
C TYR A 544 10.33 -11.68 -17.53
N ASN A 545 11.35 -11.99 -18.34
CA ASN A 545 12.27 -10.96 -18.82
C ASN A 545 11.55 -9.92 -19.70
N GLY A 546 10.62 -10.35 -20.56
CA GLY A 546 9.82 -9.47 -21.40
C GLY A 546 8.91 -8.52 -20.61
N ARG A 547 8.27 -9.01 -19.54
CA ARG A 547 7.38 -8.23 -18.65
C ARG A 547 8.08 -7.02 -18.06
N TYR A 548 9.35 -7.18 -17.70
CA TYR A 548 10.15 -6.16 -17.02
C TYR A 548 11.21 -5.51 -17.93
N GLY A 549 11.17 -5.78 -19.24
CA GLY A 549 12.12 -5.20 -20.21
C GLY A 549 13.58 -5.58 -19.95
N LEU A 550 13.83 -6.76 -19.36
CA LEU A 550 15.16 -7.20 -18.93
C LEU A 550 15.97 -7.79 -20.09
N SER A 551 17.27 -7.51 -20.06
CA SER A 551 18.28 -7.93 -21.01
C SER A 551 19.49 -8.53 -20.29
N GLU A 552 20.33 -9.27 -21.03
CA GLU A 552 21.53 -9.88 -20.46
C GLU A 552 22.45 -8.80 -19.86
N GLY A 553 22.77 -8.94 -18.58
CA GLY A 553 23.52 -7.95 -17.80
C GLY A 553 22.66 -7.20 -16.78
N ASP A 554 21.33 -7.18 -16.96
CA ASP A 554 20.44 -6.60 -15.95
C ASP A 554 20.41 -7.49 -14.69
N PRO A 555 20.42 -6.92 -13.47
CA PRO A 555 20.55 -7.70 -12.23
C PRO A 555 19.45 -8.75 -12.02
N ALA A 556 18.22 -8.45 -12.46
CA ALA A 556 17.08 -9.36 -12.35
C ALA A 556 16.94 -10.33 -13.54
N TYR A 557 17.77 -10.21 -14.58
CA TYR A 557 17.65 -11.03 -15.79
C TYR A 557 17.87 -12.52 -15.47
N ARG A 558 17.04 -13.37 -16.07
CA ARG A 558 17.14 -14.83 -15.93
C ARG A 558 17.47 -15.45 -17.29
N SER A 559 18.43 -16.37 -17.31
CA SER A 559 18.73 -17.17 -18.50
C SER A 559 18.16 -18.58 -18.37
N TYR A 560 17.59 -19.08 -19.48
CA TYR A 560 17.22 -20.48 -19.57
C TYR A 560 18.46 -21.32 -19.89
N ASP A 561 18.69 -22.38 -19.11
CA ASP A 561 19.73 -23.36 -19.35
C ASP A 561 19.11 -24.73 -19.68
N PRO A 562 19.25 -25.24 -20.93
CA PRO A 562 18.75 -26.56 -21.28
C PRO A 562 19.45 -27.71 -20.54
N GLY A 563 20.65 -27.49 -19.98
CA GLY A 563 21.37 -28.46 -19.16
C GLY A 563 20.83 -28.60 -17.74
N THR A 564 20.10 -27.59 -17.25
CA THR A 564 19.50 -27.60 -15.92
C THR A 564 18.21 -28.44 -15.91
N ASP A 565 17.96 -29.15 -14.81
CA ASP A 565 16.68 -29.81 -14.57
C ASP A 565 15.90 -29.09 -13.47
N TYR A 566 14.85 -28.38 -13.89
CA TYR A 566 14.10 -27.45 -13.05
C TYR A 566 13.13 -28.15 -12.09
N TYR A 567 12.91 -27.51 -10.95
CA TYR A 567 12.02 -27.95 -9.88
C TYR A 567 10.72 -27.14 -9.89
N PHE A 568 9.62 -27.77 -9.47
CA PHE A 568 8.29 -27.17 -9.50
C PHE A 568 7.61 -27.24 -8.14
N ALA A 569 6.98 -26.15 -7.72
CA ALA A 569 6.17 -26.09 -6.50
C ALA A 569 4.76 -25.63 -6.88
N VAL A 570 3.75 -26.33 -6.38
CA VAL A 570 2.34 -25.97 -6.57
C VAL A 570 1.77 -25.67 -5.18
N LYS A 571 1.53 -24.39 -4.89
CA LYS A 571 0.82 -23.94 -3.70
C LYS A 571 -0.68 -23.91 -4.00
N TYR A 572 -1.51 -24.36 -3.06
CA TYR A 572 -2.97 -24.35 -3.18
C TYR A 572 -3.59 -23.49 -2.08
N ASN A 573 -4.73 -22.87 -2.39
CA ASN A 573 -5.48 -22.02 -1.47
C ASN A 573 -6.97 -22.42 -1.46
N LYS A 574 -7.60 -22.52 -0.28
CA LYS A 574 -9.05 -22.78 -0.14
C LYS A 574 -9.87 -21.52 0.13
N VAL A 575 -9.26 -20.54 0.76
CA VAL A 575 -9.79 -19.19 0.84
C VAL A 575 -8.88 -18.39 -0.07
N VAL A 576 -9.44 -17.82 -1.14
CA VAL A 576 -8.64 -16.96 -2.02
C VAL A 576 -8.19 -15.76 -1.17
N PRO A 577 -6.88 -15.44 -1.11
CA PRO A 577 -6.46 -14.11 -0.72
C PRO A 577 -7.30 -13.10 -1.50
N ALA A 578 -7.99 -12.17 -0.83
CA ALA A 578 -9.21 -11.53 -1.33
C ALA A 578 -9.29 -11.41 -2.86
N ASP A 579 -9.98 -12.34 -3.55
CA ASP A 579 -10.34 -12.13 -4.94
C ASP A 579 -11.31 -10.95 -4.97
N HIS A 580 -10.87 -9.90 -5.64
CA HIS A 580 -11.71 -8.79 -6.00
C HIS A 580 -12.62 -9.33 -7.09
N GLU A 581 -13.94 -9.31 -6.84
CA GLU A 581 -14.86 -9.69 -7.90
C GLU A 581 -14.62 -8.69 -9.03
N LYS A 582 -14.22 -9.20 -10.21
CA LYS A 582 -14.24 -8.41 -11.43
C LYS A 582 -15.62 -7.77 -11.50
N VAL A 583 -15.62 -6.44 -11.63
CA VAL A 583 -16.74 -5.52 -11.88
C VAL A 583 -17.04 -4.62 -10.67
N ILE A 584 -16.30 -3.51 -10.58
CA ILE A 584 -17.02 -2.23 -10.45
C ILE A 584 -17.42 -1.92 -11.90
N PRO A 585 -18.71 -1.92 -12.27
CA PRO A 585 -19.10 -1.31 -13.53
C PRO A 585 -18.53 0.10 -13.47
N LEU A 586 -17.93 0.61 -14.55
CA LEU A 586 -17.82 2.05 -14.72
C LEU A 586 -19.23 2.59 -14.44
N LEU A 587 -19.47 3.08 -13.22
CA LEU A 587 -20.72 3.70 -12.89
C LEU A 587 -20.75 4.86 -13.88
N PRO A 588 -21.73 4.93 -14.78
CA PRO A 588 -21.93 6.17 -15.49
C PRO A 588 -22.12 7.21 -14.39
N CYS A 589 -21.18 8.16 -14.30
CA CYS A 589 -21.42 9.39 -13.58
C CYS A 589 -22.81 9.88 -14.01
N PRO A 590 -23.76 10.10 -13.09
CA PRO A 590 -24.96 10.85 -13.43
C PRO A 590 -24.60 12.23 -13.99
#